data_AF-A0A7W5D3E4-F1
#
_entry.id   AF-A0A7W5D3E4-F1
#
_cell.length_a   1.000
_cell.length_b   1.000
_cell.length_c   1.000
_cell.angle_alpha   90.00
_cell.angle_beta   90.00
_cell.angle_gamma   90.00
#
_symmetry.space_group_name_H-M   'P 1'
#
loop_
_entity.id
_entity.type
_entity.pdbx_description
1 polymer ?
#
loop_
_entity_poly.entity_id
_entity_poly.type
_entity_poly.pdbx_seq_one_letter_code
_entity_poly.pdbx_strand_id
1 'polypeptide(L)'
;MPTVQMNTRLDSAMKAAGDAVLRRNGYSPSAATQALWGYLATHQQLPEFMPPRKPGALTEARRQEILEGEGLAVRLFQRMTGVSAPSPQEGLPSYDDLRRAAYAERGLLDD
;
A
#
# COMPACT_ATOMS: atom_id res chain seq x y z
N MET A 1 6.39 19.69 -7.11
CA MET A 1 5.40 18.60 -7.02
C MET A 1 5.97 17.53 -6.11
N PRO A 2 5.23 17.04 -5.09
CA PRO A 2 5.71 15.97 -4.22
C PRO A 2 5.90 14.67 -5.02
N THR A 3 6.96 13.92 -4.74
CA THR A 3 7.19 12.59 -5.29
C THR A 3 6.56 11.55 -4.37
N VAL A 4 5.88 10.57 -4.94
CA VAL A 4 5.28 9.45 -4.21
C VAL A 4 5.95 8.15 -4.61
N GLN A 5 6.04 7.21 -3.67
CA GLN A 5 6.59 5.87 -3.92
C GLN A 5 5.47 4.86 -4.11
N MET A 6 5.68 3.92 -5.02
CA MET A 6 4.85 2.73 -5.19
C MET A 6 5.69 1.49 -4.93
N ASN A 7 5.30 0.71 -3.93
CA ASN A 7 5.94 -0.56 -3.59
C ASN A 7 5.05 -1.71 -4.07
N THR A 8 5.63 -2.68 -4.78
CA THR A 8 4.92 -3.88 -5.25
C THR A 8 5.78 -5.11 -5.01
N ARG A 9 5.15 -6.21 -4.57
CA ARG A 9 5.82 -7.51 -4.40
C ARG A 9 5.81 -8.24 -5.74
N LEU A 10 6.97 -8.74 -6.14
CA LEU A 10 7.17 -9.53 -7.36
C LEU A 10 7.99 -10.77 -7.00
N ASP A 11 7.72 -11.87 -7.69
CA ASP A 11 8.64 -13.01 -7.71
C ASP A 11 10.04 -12.55 -8.18
N SER A 12 11.08 -13.05 -7.53
CA SER A 12 12.46 -12.60 -7.75
C SER A 12 12.98 -13.00 -9.12
N ALA A 13 12.63 -14.19 -9.62
CA ALA A 13 13.01 -14.64 -10.96
C ALA A 13 12.27 -13.84 -12.03
N MET A 14 10.97 -13.61 -11.84
CA MET A 14 10.16 -12.74 -12.70
C MET A 14 10.74 -11.32 -12.78
N LYS A 15 11.13 -10.74 -11.64
CA LYS A 15 11.76 -9.42 -11.58
C LYS A 15 13.08 -9.37 -12.35
N ALA A 16 13.94 -10.36 -12.17
CA ALA A 16 15.24 -10.43 -12.85
C ALA A 16 15.08 -10.55 -14.36
N ALA A 17 14.16 -11.41 -14.83
CA ALA A 17 13.85 -11.56 -16.25
C ALA A 17 13.32 -10.26 -16.87
N GLY A 18 12.36 -9.60 -16.19
CA GLY A 18 11.82 -8.31 -16.63
C GLY A 18 12.87 -7.21 -16.69
N ASP A 19 13.72 -7.10 -15.67
CA ASP A 19 14.82 -6.12 -15.65
C ASP A 19 15.81 -6.32 -16.80
N ALA A 20 16.10 -7.57 -17.17
CA ALA A 20 16.96 -7.87 -18.30
C ALA A 20 16.36 -7.35 -19.62
N VAL A 21 15.05 -7.52 -19.82
CA VAL A 21 14.35 -7.01 -21.00
C VAL A 21 14.31 -5.48 -21.00
N LEU A 22 13.93 -4.84 -19.89
CA LEU A 22 13.88 -3.38 -19.80
C LEU A 22 15.23 -2.75 -20.09
N ARG A 23 16.31 -3.28 -19.48
CA ARG A 23 17.66 -2.78 -19.67
C ARG A 23 18.12 -2.88 -21.12
N ARG A 24 17.83 -4.00 -21.80
CA ARG A 24 18.13 -4.18 -23.24
C ARG A 24 17.43 -3.16 -24.13
N ASN A 25 16.30 -2.61 -23.67
CA ASN A 25 15.52 -1.59 -24.37
C ASN A 25 15.76 -0.17 -23.82
N GLY A 26 16.77 0.04 -22.98
CA GLY A 26 17.12 1.37 -22.46
C GLY A 26 16.21 1.89 -21.34
N TYR A 27 15.36 1.04 -20.76
CA TYR A 27 14.47 1.42 -19.67
C TYR A 27 15.00 0.96 -18.31
N SER A 28 14.83 1.82 -17.30
CA SER A 28 14.84 1.40 -15.89
C SER A 28 13.43 0.92 -15.47
N PRO A 29 13.31 0.11 -14.41
CA PRO A 29 12.01 -0.30 -13.88
C PRO A 29 11.11 0.89 -13.50
N SER A 30 11.70 1.95 -12.93
CA SER A 30 10.97 3.17 -12.58
C SER A 30 10.50 3.93 -13.82
N ALA A 31 11.33 4.03 -14.86
CA ALA A 31 10.95 4.69 -16.11
C ALA A 31 9.83 3.93 -16.84
N ALA A 32 9.90 2.59 -16.85
CA ALA A 32 8.83 1.76 -17.42
C ALA A 32 7.51 1.92 -16.65
N THR A 33 7.56 1.95 -15.31
CA THR A 33 6.40 2.22 -14.46
C THR A 33 5.81 3.61 -14.72
N GLN A 34 6.65 4.64 -14.79
CA GLN A 34 6.18 6.00 -15.09
C GLN A 34 5.56 6.10 -16.48
N ALA A 35 6.14 5.46 -17.48
CA ALA A 35 5.57 5.40 -18.83
C ALA A 35 4.21 4.72 -18.85
N LEU A 36 4.03 3.63 -18.10
CA LEU A 36 2.74 2.97 -17.93
C LEU A 36 1.71 3.89 -17.28
N TRP A 37 2.04 4.54 -16.17
CA TRP A 37 1.13 5.49 -15.50
C TRP A 37 0.79 6.69 -16.39
N GLY A 38 1.76 7.18 -17.16
CA GLY A 38 1.53 8.22 -18.17
C GLY A 38 0.55 7.77 -19.24
N TYR A 39 0.74 6.56 -19.78
CA TYR A 39 -0.18 5.98 -20.76
C TYR A 39 -1.61 5.89 -20.19
N LEU A 40 -1.77 5.32 -19.00
CA LEU A 40 -3.07 5.18 -18.34
C LEU A 40 -3.75 6.54 -18.10
N ALA A 41 -3.00 7.52 -17.60
CA ALA A 41 -3.53 8.86 -17.33
C ALA A 41 -3.96 9.59 -18.61
N THR A 42 -3.18 9.47 -19.68
CA THR A 42 -3.49 10.14 -20.96
C THR A 42 -4.62 9.46 -21.72
N HIS A 43 -4.64 8.12 -21.78
CA HIS A 43 -5.54 7.38 -22.67
C HIS A 43 -6.80 6.87 -21.96
N GLN A 44 -6.83 6.87 -20.61
CA GLN A 44 -7.95 6.35 -19.80
C GLN A 44 -8.34 4.91 -20.19
N GLN A 45 -7.38 4.12 -20.66
CA GLN A 45 -7.55 2.76 -21.18
C GLN A 45 -6.38 1.89 -20.74
N LEU A 46 -6.63 0.59 -20.55
CA LEU A 46 -5.57 -0.38 -20.28
C LEU A 46 -4.77 -0.63 -21.56
N PRO A 47 -3.43 -0.78 -21.48
CA PRO A 47 -2.66 -1.29 -22.59
C PRO A 47 -3.17 -2.66 -23.03
N GLU A 48 -3.05 -2.96 -24.32
CA GLU A 48 -3.57 -4.19 -24.93
C GLU A 48 -3.08 -5.47 -24.24
N PHE A 49 -1.83 -5.49 -23.77
CA PHE A 49 -1.25 -6.64 -23.07
C PHE A 49 -1.82 -6.87 -21.66
N MET A 50 -2.65 -5.96 -21.14
CA MET A 50 -3.21 -6.00 -19.79
C MET A 50 -4.72 -6.25 -19.86
N PRO A 51 -5.18 -7.51 -20.04
CA PRO A 51 -6.60 -7.81 -20.09
C PRO A 51 -7.29 -7.45 -18.76
N PRO A 52 -8.54 -6.97 -18.79
CA PRO A 52 -9.28 -6.66 -17.59
C PRO A 52 -9.42 -7.93 -16.75
N ARG A 53 -8.99 -7.87 -15.48
CA ARG A 53 -9.23 -8.98 -14.56
C ARG A 53 -10.72 -9.09 -14.28
N LYS A 54 -11.25 -10.32 -14.28
CA LYS A 54 -12.63 -10.58 -13.86
C LYS A 54 -12.84 -10.03 -12.43
N PRO A 55 -13.86 -9.20 -12.19
CA PRO A 55 -14.22 -8.78 -10.84
C PRO A 55 -14.60 -10.05 -10.05
N GLY A 56 -13.75 -10.42 -9.08
CA GLY A 56 -13.88 -11.68 -8.33
C GLY A 56 -12.56 -12.40 -8.07
N ALA A 57 -11.51 -12.10 -8.85
CA ALA A 57 -10.16 -12.65 -8.65
C ALA A 57 -9.28 -11.79 -7.70
N LEU A 58 -9.90 -10.95 -6.86
CA LEU A 58 -9.30 -10.48 -5.60
C LEU A 58 -9.54 -11.57 -4.54
N THR A 59 -9.10 -12.77 -4.86
CA THR A 59 -9.20 -13.97 -4.03
C THR A 59 -8.24 -13.85 -2.85
N GLU A 60 -8.57 -14.57 -1.77
CA GLU A 60 -7.88 -14.75 -0.49
C GLU A 60 -6.41 -14.32 -0.38
N ALA A 61 -5.58 -14.55 -1.40
CA ALA A 61 -4.22 -14.03 -1.54
C ALA A 61 -4.07 -12.52 -1.25
N ARG A 62 -4.99 -11.65 -1.71
CA ARG A 62 -4.91 -10.20 -1.41
C ARG A 62 -5.23 -9.89 0.06
N ARG A 63 -6.17 -10.63 0.66
CA ARG A 63 -6.46 -10.53 2.11
C ARG A 63 -5.26 -11.01 2.92
N GLN A 64 -4.65 -12.12 2.52
CA GLN A 64 -3.43 -12.66 3.11
C GLN A 64 -2.28 -11.66 3.01
N GLU A 65 -2.06 -11.02 1.85
CA GLU A 65 -1.03 -9.99 1.65
C GLU A 65 -1.25 -8.74 2.52
N ILE A 66 -2.51 -8.33 2.72
CA ILE A 66 -2.86 -7.22 3.62
C ILE A 66 -2.57 -7.61 5.07
N LEU A 67 -3.00 -8.81 5.50
CA LEU A 67 -2.76 -9.33 6.85
C LEU A 67 -1.25 -9.52 7.15
N GLU A 68 -0.46 -9.97 6.17
CA GLU A 68 0.99 -10.10 6.31
C GLU A 68 1.73 -8.75 6.35
N GLY A 69 1.19 -7.77 5.62
CA GLY A 69 1.66 -6.38 5.58
C GLY A 69 1.29 -5.58 6.84
N GLU A 70 0.16 -5.91 7.48
CA GLU A 70 -0.22 -5.35 8.77
C GLU A 70 0.80 -5.73 9.85
N GLY A 71 1.30 -4.69 10.53
CA GLY A 71 2.27 -4.83 11.60
C GLY A 71 3.74 -4.88 11.17
N LEU A 72 4.12 -4.76 9.89
CA LEU A 72 5.55 -4.72 9.52
C LEU A 72 6.26 -3.48 10.09
N ALA A 73 5.61 -2.31 10.02
CA ALA A 73 6.12 -1.09 10.64
C ALA A 73 6.25 -1.25 12.16
N VAL A 74 5.28 -1.91 12.79
CA VAL A 74 5.28 -2.21 14.23
C VAL A 74 6.41 -3.17 14.59
N ARG A 75 6.61 -4.25 13.83
CA ARG A 75 7.68 -5.24 14.02
C ARG A 75 9.07 -4.63 13.79
N LEU A 76 9.23 -3.77 12.78
CA LEU A 76 10.48 -3.06 12.53
C LEU A 76 10.80 -2.05 13.64
N PHE A 77 9.79 -1.30 14.10
CA PHE A 77 9.92 -0.39 15.24
C PHE A 77 10.39 -1.13 16.50
N GLN A 78 9.71 -2.22 16.86
CA GLN A 78 10.10 -3.07 18.00
C GLN A 78 11.55 -3.57 17.89
N ARG A 79 11.97 -4.01 16.70
CA ARG A 79 13.32 -4.52 16.46
C ARG A 79 14.39 -3.45 16.59
N MET A 80 14.10 -2.22 16.16
CA MET A 80 15.05 -1.11 16.17
C MET A 80 15.19 -0.44 17.53
N THR A 81 14.10 -0.38 18.31
CA THR A 81 14.08 0.35 19.59
C THR A 81 14.10 -0.56 20.81
N GLY A 82 13.83 -1.86 20.63
CA GLY A 82 13.62 -2.81 21.73
C GLY A 82 12.31 -2.60 22.50
N VAL A 83 11.51 -1.61 22.11
CA VAL A 83 10.23 -1.31 22.74
C VAL A 83 9.17 -2.18 22.08
N SER A 84 8.68 -3.19 22.81
CA SER A 84 7.47 -3.92 22.39
C SER A 84 6.36 -2.91 22.13
N ALA A 85 5.68 -3.05 21.00
CA ALA A 85 4.47 -2.28 20.76
C ALA A 85 3.50 -2.63 21.90
N PRO A 86 2.79 -1.64 22.46
CA PRO A 86 1.78 -1.93 23.46
C PRO A 86 0.88 -3.03 22.88
N SER A 87 0.70 -4.12 23.63
CA SER A 87 -0.40 -5.05 23.35
C SER A 87 -1.66 -4.21 23.13
N PRO A 88 -2.59 -4.59 22.23
CA PRO A 88 -3.89 -3.92 22.16
C PRO A 88 -4.40 -3.82 23.60
N GLN A 89 -4.34 -2.62 24.18
CA GLN A 89 -4.61 -2.47 25.59
C GLN A 89 -6.12 -2.64 25.69
N GLU A 90 -6.55 -3.78 26.22
CA GLU A 90 -7.94 -3.97 26.62
C GLU A 90 -8.29 -2.79 27.53
N GLY A 91 -9.22 -1.94 27.07
CA GLY A 91 -9.62 -0.73 27.78
C GLY A 91 -9.21 0.60 27.14
N LEU A 92 -8.56 0.62 25.96
CA LEU A 92 -8.46 1.86 25.19
C LEU A 92 -9.86 2.28 24.69
N PRO A 93 -10.24 3.56 24.84
CA PRO A 93 -11.51 4.05 24.32
C PRO A 93 -11.57 3.80 22.81
N SER A 94 -12.75 3.42 22.33
CA SER A 94 -12.94 3.23 20.89
C SER A 94 -12.65 4.54 20.15
N TYR A 95 -12.39 4.45 18.84
CA TYR A 95 -12.24 5.63 18.01
C TYR A 95 -13.43 6.60 18.14
N ASP A 96 -14.64 6.07 18.32
CA ASP A 96 -15.84 6.88 18.55
C ASP A 96 -15.85 7.58 19.91
N ASP A 97 -15.30 6.97 20.95
CA ASP A 97 -15.17 7.60 22.28
C ASP A 97 -14.15 8.75 22.24
N LEU A 98 -13.01 8.53 21.58
CA LEU A 98 -11.98 9.56 21.39
C LEU A 98 -12.52 10.71 20.53
N ARG A 99 -13.27 10.39 19.48
CA ARG A 99 -13.93 11.38 18.61
C ARG A 99 -14.96 12.19 19.39
N ARG A 100 -15.79 11.55 20.21
CA ARG A 100 -16.79 12.22 21.06
C ARG A 100 -16.13 13.14 22.08
N ALA A 101 -15.09 12.68 22.77
CA ALA A 101 -14.34 13.50 23.73
C ALA A 101 -13.72 14.75 23.04
N ALA A 102 -13.14 14.59 21.85
CA ALA A 102 -12.56 15.70 21.10
C ALA A 102 -13.61 16.73 20.65
N TYR A 103 -14.85 16.31 20.34
CA TYR A 103 -15.94 17.25 20.05
C TYR A 103 -16.48 17.92 21.32
N ALA A 104 -16.56 17.20 22.44
CA ALA A 104 -16.95 17.76 23.73
C ALA A 104 -15.99 18.86 24.20
N GLU A 105 -14.68 18.62 24.12
CA GLU A 105 -13.65 19.59 24.51
C GLU A 105 -13.65 20.86 23.66
N ARG A 106 -14.13 20.76 22.41
CA ARG A 106 -14.27 21.89 21.49
C ARG A 106 -15.62 22.61 21.58
N GLY A 107 -16.50 22.19 22.50
CA GLY A 107 -17.84 22.74 22.64
C GLY A 107 -18.71 22.53 21.40
N LEU A 108 -18.45 21.46 20.63
CA LEU A 108 -19.13 21.13 19.37
C LEU A 108 -20.15 19.99 19.53
N LEU A 109 -20.49 19.65 20.77
CA LEU A 109 -21.65 18.82 21.10
C LEU A 109 -22.68 19.75 21.76
N ASP A 110 -23.64 20.22 20.98
CA ASP A 110 -24.89 20.78 21.51
C ASP A 110 -25.82 19.61 21.88
N ASP A 111 -26.57 19.75 22.99
CA ASP A 111 -27.58 18.78 23.48
C ASP A 111 -28.62 18.40 22.41
#